data_AF-A0A5B0DCZ2-F1
#
_entry.id   AF-A0A5B0DCZ2-F1
#
_cell.length_a   1.000
_cell.length_b   1.000
_cell.length_c   1.000
_cell.angle_alpha   90.00
_cell.angle_beta   90.00
_cell.angle_gamma   90.00
#
_symmetry.space_group_name_H-M   'P 1'
#
loop_
_entity.id
_entity.type
_entity.pdbx_description
1 polymer ?
#
loop_
_entity_poly.entity_id
_entity_poly.type
_entity_poly.pdbx_seq_one_letter_code
_entity_poly.pdbx_strand_id
1 'polypeptide(L)'
;MEVKQILYQMCNSLDDFDKSEIYISLLPIVSSVCLGWIDKFQKHGKAVDLPDVQGVDFITMLKSVRIGLKLYSDKRVANAFKRLNTDANERKKMLETNYNFLQKFRVSVLGQPDLGIFTINDMPYGNTSQMSIYLEGLFSLNKFETINQWGEGMKPIMIDYSQALSTFINSIATEFEENFTVDSTMKLNISNYKLSYVDKFLMDTNRQNILLGDLLLEAQLQLFNILCQNNFINVLLPNIFQSTGNLFYRSKLQSYLVSVHTIKKLVSKYSESIDFQLVNELEKIIEVKNNFFSANNQFRNNIFHYSITEISFSNFSNPQNYFREFVESYIDISFDDFMKIIDEEIEKINRVVEQLIKYR
;
A
#
# COMPACT_ATOMS: atom_id res chain seq x y z
N MET A 1 -9.52 -15.73 -5.48
CA MET A 1 -9.07 -16.85 -4.61
C MET A 1 -8.27 -16.30 -3.44
N GLU A 2 -7.01 -15.89 -3.61
CA GLU A 2 -6.15 -15.39 -2.51
C GLU A 2 -6.77 -14.23 -1.70
N VAL A 3 -7.39 -13.24 -2.37
CA VAL A 3 -8.14 -12.18 -1.66
C VAL A 3 -9.29 -12.72 -0.81
N LYS A 4 -10.05 -13.72 -1.30
CA LYS A 4 -11.15 -14.33 -0.54
C LYS A 4 -10.62 -15.11 0.66
N GLN A 5 -9.48 -15.80 0.51
CA GLN A 5 -8.80 -16.47 1.62
C GLN A 5 -8.37 -15.47 2.71
N ILE A 6 -7.73 -14.37 2.32
CA ILE A 6 -7.33 -13.28 3.23
C ILE A 6 -8.54 -12.73 4.00
N LEU A 7 -9.63 -12.39 3.28
CA LEU A 7 -10.85 -11.89 3.92
C LEU A 7 -11.47 -12.93 4.87
N TYR A 8 -11.48 -14.20 4.48
CA TYR A 8 -11.95 -15.28 5.35
C TYR A 8 -11.12 -15.39 6.64
N GLN A 9 -9.79 -15.37 6.53
CA GLN A 9 -8.89 -15.39 7.69
C GLN A 9 -9.14 -14.19 8.62
N MET A 10 -9.38 -13.01 8.07
CA MET A 10 -9.67 -11.79 8.83
C MET A 10 -11.00 -11.88 9.61
N CYS A 11 -12.06 -12.34 8.94
CA CYS A 11 -13.38 -12.46 9.54
C CYS A 11 -13.43 -13.55 10.63
N ASN A 12 -12.69 -14.64 10.45
CA ASN A 12 -12.73 -15.81 11.32
C ASN A 12 -11.55 -15.90 12.31
N SER A 13 -10.61 -14.96 12.30
CA SER A 13 -9.54 -14.92 13.31
C SER A 13 -10.14 -14.69 14.71
N LEU A 14 -9.74 -15.56 15.63
CA LEU A 14 -10.06 -15.52 17.07
C LEU A 14 -8.89 -14.94 17.89
N ASP A 15 -7.86 -14.42 17.22
CA ASP A 15 -6.66 -13.92 17.87
C ASP A 15 -6.96 -12.59 18.57
N ASP A 16 -6.35 -12.40 19.74
CA ASP A 16 -6.51 -11.21 20.58
C ASP A 16 -5.56 -10.09 20.12
N PHE A 17 -5.95 -9.39 19.05
CA PHE A 17 -5.26 -8.20 18.55
C PHE A 17 -6.26 -7.20 17.96
N ASP A 18 -5.87 -5.92 17.90
CA ASP A 18 -6.66 -4.94 17.17
C ASP A 18 -6.53 -5.17 15.67
N LYS A 19 -7.55 -5.85 15.16
CA LYS A 19 -7.80 -6.14 13.75
C LYS A 19 -7.58 -4.92 12.83
N SER A 20 -7.88 -3.70 13.29
CA SER A 20 -7.70 -2.49 12.50
C SER A 20 -6.24 -2.18 12.14
N GLU A 21 -5.27 -2.67 12.92
CA GLU A 21 -3.83 -2.43 12.72
C GLU A 21 -3.30 -3.00 11.40
N ILE A 22 -3.96 -4.03 10.85
CA ILE A 22 -3.47 -4.72 9.64
C ILE A 22 -4.31 -4.35 8.39
N TYR A 23 -5.57 -3.96 8.58
CA TYR A 23 -6.56 -4.01 7.51
C TYR A 23 -6.50 -2.84 6.54
N ILE A 24 -6.14 -1.64 7.02
CA ILE A 24 -6.18 -0.43 6.18
C ILE A 24 -5.16 -0.53 5.04
N SER A 25 -4.02 -1.17 5.27
CA SER A 25 -2.99 -1.37 4.25
C SER A 25 -3.40 -2.38 3.16
N LEU A 26 -4.41 -3.23 3.40
CA LEU A 26 -4.96 -4.14 2.38
C LEU A 26 -5.90 -3.45 1.39
N LEU A 27 -6.57 -2.36 1.81
CA LEU A 27 -7.63 -1.73 1.00
C LEU A 27 -7.18 -1.40 -0.43
N PRO A 28 -6.03 -0.74 -0.67
CA PRO A 28 -5.58 -0.48 -2.04
C PRO A 28 -5.43 -1.76 -2.88
N ILE A 29 -4.92 -2.85 -2.29
CA ILE A 29 -4.66 -4.13 -2.96
C ILE A 29 -5.99 -4.75 -3.38
N VAL A 30 -6.91 -4.85 -2.43
CA VAL A 30 -8.25 -5.39 -2.67
C VAL A 30 -8.98 -4.55 -3.71
N SER A 31 -8.96 -3.22 -3.60
CA SER A 31 -9.55 -2.32 -4.59
C SER A 31 -8.93 -2.48 -5.98
N SER A 32 -7.61 -2.75 -6.06
CA SER A 32 -6.93 -3.01 -7.33
C SER A 32 -7.37 -4.31 -7.98
N VAL A 33 -7.64 -5.35 -7.19
CA VAL A 33 -8.13 -6.65 -7.68
C VAL A 33 -9.56 -6.50 -8.20
N CYS A 34 -10.45 -5.87 -7.41
CA CYS A 34 -11.84 -5.66 -7.79
C CYS A 34 -11.96 -4.87 -9.09
N LEU A 35 -11.21 -3.77 -9.23
CA LEU A 35 -11.18 -3.00 -10.47
C LEU A 35 -10.66 -3.83 -11.65
N GLY A 36 -9.69 -4.71 -11.40
CA GLY A 36 -9.20 -5.65 -12.40
C GLY A 36 -10.26 -6.63 -12.91
N TRP A 37 -11.11 -7.15 -12.02
CA TRP A 37 -12.24 -8.00 -12.38
C TRP A 37 -13.30 -7.23 -13.17
N ILE A 38 -13.69 -6.03 -12.71
CA ILE A 38 -14.67 -5.19 -13.41
C ILE A 38 -14.21 -4.89 -14.83
N ASP A 39 -12.96 -4.43 -15.00
CA ASP A 39 -12.38 -4.14 -16.31
C ASP A 39 -12.44 -5.37 -17.24
N LYS A 40 -12.22 -6.59 -16.70
CA LYS A 40 -12.31 -7.82 -17.49
C LYS A 40 -13.74 -8.19 -17.85
N PHE A 41 -14.68 -8.13 -16.91
CA PHE A 41 -16.08 -8.48 -17.17
C PHE A 41 -16.72 -7.54 -18.19
N GLN A 42 -16.50 -6.23 -18.04
CA GLN A 42 -17.00 -5.22 -18.98
C GLN A 42 -16.45 -5.44 -20.39
N LYS A 43 -15.15 -5.77 -20.53
CA LYS A 43 -14.55 -6.11 -21.84
C LYS A 43 -15.21 -7.32 -22.52
N HIS A 44 -15.75 -8.27 -21.75
CA HIS A 44 -16.44 -9.44 -22.28
C HIS A 44 -17.96 -9.24 -22.37
N GLY A 45 -18.46 -8.01 -22.23
CA GLY A 45 -19.88 -7.70 -22.31
C GLY A 45 -20.72 -8.30 -21.18
N LYS A 46 -20.10 -8.76 -20.08
CA LYS A 46 -20.84 -9.26 -18.92
C LYS A 46 -21.32 -8.09 -18.07
N ALA A 47 -22.62 -8.05 -17.81
CA ALA A 47 -23.20 -7.12 -16.86
C ALA A 47 -22.67 -7.43 -15.46
N VAL A 48 -22.12 -6.42 -14.80
CA VAL A 48 -21.70 -6.49 -13.40
C VAL A 48 -22.61 -5.54 -12.65
N ASP A 49 -23.38 -6.06 -11.71
CA ASP A 49 -24.12 -5.20 -10.79
C ASP A 49 -23.13 -4.60 -9.79
N LEU A 50 -23.08 -3.28 -9.75
CA LEU A 50 -22.09 -2.55 -8.98
C LEU A 50 -22.83 -1.78 -7.89
N PRO A 51 -22.44 -1.97 -6.61
CA PRO A 51 -23.07 -1.25 -5.53
C PRO A 51 -22.82 0.26 -5.66
N ASP A 52 -23.68 1.06 -5.05
CA ASP A 52 -23.42 2.46 -4.77
C ASP A 52 -22.84 2.58 -3.35
N VAL A 53 -21.89 3.49 -3.15
CA VAL A 53 -21.30 3.76 -1.84
C VAL A 53 -21.52 5.23 -1.54
N GLN A 54 -22.56 5.52 -0.75
CA GLN A 54 -22.90 6.87 -0.29
C GLN A 54 -23.07 7.89 -1.44
N GLY A 55 -23.75 7.48 -2.52
CA GLY A 55 -24.00 8.30 -3.71
C GLY A 55 -22.85 8.37 -4.71
N VAL A 56 -21.80 7.57 -4.52
CA VAL A 56 -20.65 7.47 -5.43
C VAL A 56 -20.57 6.07 -6.01
N ASP A 57 -20.41 6.00 -7.34
CA ASP A 57 -20.27 4.74 -8.04
C ASP A 57 -19.03 3.97 -7.58
N PHE A 58 -19.18 2.65 -7.42
CA PHE A 58 -18.13 1.79 -6.88
C PHE A 58 -16.84 1.81 -7.70
N ILE A 59 -16.89 2.00 -9.03
CA ILE A 59 -15.68 2.09 -9.86
C ILE A 59 -14.87 3.34 -9.49
N THR A 60 -15.53 4.47 -9.30
CA THR A 60 -14.89 5.72 -8.88
C THR A 60 -14.22 5.54 -7.51
N MET A 61 -14.89 4.90 -6.55
CA MET A 61 -14.30 4.57 -5.25
C MET A 61 -13.09 3.63 -5.36
N LEU A 62 -13.20 2.57 -6.16
CA LEU A 62 -12.09 1.64 -6.40
C LEU A 62 -10.89 2.35 -7.01
N LYS A 63 -11.11 3.24 -7.99
CA LYS A 63 -10.05 4.04 -8.60
C LYS A 63 -9.40 4.97 -7.58
N SER A 64 -10.18 5.61 -6.70
CA SER A 64 -9.65 6.55 -5.71
C SER A 64 -8.79 5.84 -4.65
N VAL A 65 -9.23 4.70 -4.12
CA VAL A 65 -8.48 3.93 -3.10
C VAL A 65 -7.29 3.17 -3.71
N ARG A 66 -7.44 2.59 -4.91
CA ARG A 66 -6.33 1.92 -5.63
C ARG A 66 -5.17 2.86 -5.93
N ILE A 67 -5.44 4.16 -6.11
CA ILE A 67 -4.39 5.15 -6.34
C ILE A 67 -3.34 5.05 -5.22
N GLY A 68 -3.70 4.62 -4.01
CA GLY A 68 -2.81 4.14 -2.94
C GLY A 68 -1.56 3.38 -3.40
N LEU A 69 -1.76 2.33 -4.20
CA LEU A 69 -0.70 1.48 -4.76
C LEU A 69 0.08 2.14 -5.92
N LYS A 70 -0.51 3.11 -6.60
CA LYS A 70 0.06 3.76 -7.79
C LYS A 70 0.69 5.12 -7.51
N LEU A 71 0.48 5.71 -6.34
CA LEU A 71 0.79 7.11 -6.01
C LEU A 71 2.23 7.51 -6.24
N TYR A 72 3.17 6.58 -6.08
CA TYR A 72 4.57 6.86 -6.35
C TYR A 72 5.04 6.48 -7.75
N SER A 73 4.11 6.29 -8.70
CA SER A 73 4.40 6.18 -10.14
C SER A 73 3.73 7.31 -10.92
N ASP A 74 4.51 7.98 -11.79
CA ASP A 74 4.17 9.12 -12.66
C ASP A 74 3.92 10.51 -12.01
N LYS A 75 3.46 11.50 -12.81
CA LYS A 75 3.42 12.98 -12.59
C LYS A 75 2.88 13.47 -11.22
N ARG A 76 2.32 12.58 -10.39
CA ARG A 76 1.64 12.89 -9.13
C ARG A 76 2.55 12.99 -7.91
N VAL A 77 3.81 12.56 -7.99
CA VAL A 77 4.76 12.66 -6.86
C VAL A 77 5.03 14.11 -6.45
N ALA A 78 5.19 15.06 -7.38
CA ALA A 78 5.39 16.48 -7.01
C ALA A 78 4.16 17.09 -6.31
N ASN A 79 2.96 16.60 -6.66
CA ASN A 79 1.73 16.93 -5.94
C ASN A 79 1.66 16.21 -4.59
N ALA A 80 2.10 14.94 -4.51
CA ALA A 80 2.20 14.20 -3.25
C ALA A 80 3.17 14.89 -2.27
N PHE A 81 4.31 15.43 -2.74
CA PHE A 81 5.23 16.22 -1.93
C PHE A 81 4.54 17.43 -1.29
N LYS A 82 3.88 18.28 -2.08
CA LYS A 82 3.16 19.45 -1.55
C LYS A 82 1.98 19.05 -0.65
N ARG A 83 1.27 17.98 -1.01
CA ARG A 83 0.12 17.46 -0.26
C ARG A 83 0.52 16.88 1.08
N LEU A 84 1.57 16.06 1.16
CA LEU A 84 2.03 15.44 2.40
C LEU A 84 2.26 16.44 3.54
N ASN A 85 2.83 17.61 3.23
CA ASN A 85 3.07 18.66 4.23
C ASN A 85 1.78 19.43 4.58
N THR A 86 0.94 19.75 3.59
CA THR A 86 -0.39 20.35 3.83
C THR A 86 -1.26 19.41 4.66
N ASP A 87 -1.33 18.13 4.29
CA ASP A 87 -2.10 17.09 4.96
C ASP A 87 -1.59 16.85 6.38
N ALA A 88 -0.27 16.86 6.62
CA ALA A 88 0.27 16.67 7.97
C ALA A 88 -0.11 17.83 8.92
N ASN A 89 -0.03 19.08 8.45
CA ASN A 89 -0.48 20.24 9.21
C ASN A 89 -2.00 20.26 9.42
N GLU A 90 -2.78 19.91 8.39
CA GLU A 90 -4.23 19.80 8.48
C GLU A 90 -4.66 18.70 9.45
N ARG A 91 -3.99 17.54 9.43
CA ARG A 91 -4.20 16.46 10.42
C ARG A 91 -3.92 16.93 11.84
N LYS A 92 -2.77 17.57 12.08
CA LYS A 92 -2.45 18.11 13.41
C LYS A 92 -3.51 19.10 13.88
N LYS A 93 -3.92 20.02 13.00
CA LYS A 93 -5.00 20.97 13.29
C LYS A 93 -6.31 20.25 13.59
N MET A 94 -6.66 19.21 12.82
CA MET A 94 -7.85 18.39 13.02
C MET A 94 -7.86 17.70 14.39
N LEU A 95 -6.74 17.10 14.80
CA LEU A 95 -6.59 16.44 16.11
C LEU A 95 -6.88 17.40 17.27
N GLU A 96 -6.58 18.68 17.10
CA GLU A 96 -6.71 19.70 18.14
C GLU A 96 -8.06 20.48 18.09
N THR A 97 -8.94 20.25 17.11
CA THR A 97 -10.15 21.10 16.90
C THR A 97 -11.06 21.13 18.11
N ASN A 98 -11.17 20.00 18.82
CA ASN A 98 -12.12 19.80 19.91
C ASN A 98 -11.48 19.99 21.29
N TYR A 99 -10.24 20.46 21.35
CA TYR A 99 -9.55 20.66 22.61
C TYR A 99 -10.06 21.90 23.34
N ASN A 100 -10.43 21.72 24.60
CA ASN A 100 -10.68 22.81 25.52
C ASN A 100 -9.37 23.54 25.89
N PHE A 101 -9.49 24.66 26.60
CA PHE A 101 -8.34 25.47 26.99
C PHE A 101 -7.26 24.67 27.74
N LEU A 102 -7.64 23.81 28.69
CA LEU A 102 -6.70 23.00 29.47
C LEU A 102 -6.00 21.95 28.60
N GLN A 103 -6.70 21.34 27.66
CA GLN A 103 -6.12 20.39 26.70
C GLN A 103 -5.13 21.10 25.77
N LYS A 104 -5.47 22.28 25.26
CA LYS A 104 -4.55 23.10 24.44
C LYS A 104 -3.30 23.52 25.22
N PHE A 105 -3.46 23.87 26.50
CA PHE A 105 -2.33 24.16 27.38
C PHE A 105 -1.45 22.91 27.62
N ARG A 106 -2.06 21.73 27.81
CA ARG A 106 -1.29 20.48 27.92
C ARG A 106 -0.52 20.18 26.63
N VAL A 107 -1.14 20.37 25.47
CA VAL A 107 -0.52 20.16 24.15
C VAL A 107 0.61 21.15 23.90
N SER A 108 0.48 22.41 24.33
CA SER A 108 1.58 23.37 24.17
C SER A 108 2.82 22.95 24.98
N VAL A 109 2.64 22.33 26.14
CA VAL A 109 3.73 21.86 27.02
C VAL A 109 4.27 20.48 26.62
N LEU A 110 3.39 19.50 26.41
CA LEU A 110 3.75 18.09 26.17
C LEU A 110 3.86 17.73 24.68
N GLY A 111 3.27 18.53 23.81
CA GLY A 111 3.13 18.24 22.39
C GLY A 111 1.87 17.42 22.07
N GLN A 112 1.56 17.33 20.78
CA GLN A 112 0.55 16.44 20.23
C GLN A 112 1.21 15.55 19.19
N PRO A 113 1.37 14.24 19.44
CA PRO A 113 1.77 13.30 18.41
C PRO A 113 0.79 13.35 17.23
N ASP A 114 1.32 13.33 16.02
CA ASP A 114 0.59 13.59 14.77
C ASP A 114 0.90 12.56 13.67
N LEU A 115 1.71 11.54 13.99
CA LEU A 115 1.97 10.39 13.14
C LEU A 115 1.87 9.09 13.94
N GLY A 116 0.85 8.29 13.64
CA GLY A 116 0.71 6.93 14.15
C GLY A 116 1.45 5.95 13.26
N ILE A 117 2.19 5.02 13.84
CA ILE A 117 3.02 4.03 13.13
C ILE A 117 2.64 2.64 13.60
N PHE A 118 2.36 1.77 12.63
CA PHE A 118 2.06 0.37 12.85
C PHE A 118 3.32 -0.46 12.60
N THR A 119 3.68 -1.32 13.55
CA THR A 119 4.91 -2.12 13.50
C THR A 119 4.65 -3.60 13.73
N ILE A 120 5.49 -4.43 13.12
CA ILE A 120 5.55 -5.88 13.30
C ILE A 120 6.96 -6.25 13.71
N ASN A 121 7.14 -6.79 14.92
CA ASN A 121 8.46 -7.00 15.51
C ASN A 121 9.32 -5.73 15.46
N ASP A 122 8.72 -4.59 15.81
CA ASP A 122 9.31 -3.24 15.77
C ASP A 122 9.67 -2.72 14.36
N MET A 123 9.38 -3.47 13.28
CA MET A 123 9.53 -3.04 11.89
C MET A 123 8.29 -2.28 11.42
N PRO A 124 8.40 -1.04 10.91
CA PRO A 124 7.24 -0.26 10.47
C PRO A 124 6.65 -0.83 9.18
N TYR A 125 5.35 -1.10 9.15
CA TYR A 125 4.64 -1.60 7.95
C TYR A 125 3.48 -0.70 7.51
N GLY A 126 3.10 0.27 8.32
CA GLY A 126 2.06 1.24 7.99
C GLY A 126 2.19 2.50 8.82
N ASN A 127 1.61 3.59 8.35
CA ASN A 127 1.50 4.81 9.14
C ASN A 127 0.27 5.63 8.74
N THR A 128 -0.20 6.49 9.64
CA THR A 128 -1.42 7.28 9.42
C THR A 128 -1.29 8.28 8.26
N SER A 129 -0.06 8.69 7.92
CA SER A 129 0.16 9.52 6.74
C SER A 129 -0.10 8.76 5.46
N GLN A 130 0.45 7.56 5.32
CA GLN A 130 0.20 6.66 4.20
C GLN A 130 -1.29 6.34 4.07
N MET A 131 -1.93 6.00 5.20
CA MET A 131 -3.37 5.67 5.23
C MET A 131 -4.25 6.84 4.80
N SER A 132 -3.90 8.07 5.19
CA SER A 132 -4.64 9.26 4.78
C SER A 132 -4.68 9.44 3.26
N ILE A 133 -3.57 9.11 2.60
CA ILE A 133 -3.48 9.18 1.14
C ILE A 133 -4.29 8.06 0.50
N TYR A 134 -4.30 6.85 1.07
CA TYR A 134 -5.09 5.73 0.57
C TYR A 134 -6.59 6.01 0.63
N LEU A 135 -7.03 6.77 1.64
CA LEU A 135 -8.43 7.05 1.91
C LEU A 135 -8.86 8.46 1.48
N GLU A 136 -7.99 9.27 0.85
CA GLU A 136 -8.27 10.65 0.41
C GLU A 136 -9.58 10.73 -0.39
N GLY A 137 -9.80 9.79 -1.31
CA GLY A 137 -11.02 9.71 -2.10
C GLY A 137 -12.28 9.57 -1.25
N LEU A 138 -12.21 8.78 -0.17
CA LEU A 138 -13.32 8.60 0.77
C LEU A 138 -13.49 9.81 1.68
N PHE A 139 -12.38 10.44 2.09
CA PHE A 139 -12.42 11.66 2.90
C PHE A 139 -12.99 12.84 2.15
N SER A 140 -12.82 12.90 0.82
CA SER A 140 -13.31 14.01 -0.01
C SER A 140 -14.83 14.04 -0.20
N LEU A 141 -15.55 12.97 0.18
CA LEU A 141 -17.01 12.90 0.06
C LEU A 141 -17.72 13.89 0.96
N ASN A 142 -17.12 14.18 2.11
CA ASN A 142 -17.66 15.05 3.13
C ASN A 142 -16.59 16.04 3.57
N LYS A 143 -16.98 17.28 3.81
CA LYS A 143 -16.10 18.26 4.46
C LYS A 143 -16.30 18.16 5.96
N PHE A 144 -15.24 17.78 6.66
CA PHE A 144 -15.25 17.71 8.12
C PHE A 144 -14.50 18.92 8.67
N GLU A 145 -15.13 19.64 9.60
CA GLU A 145 -14.50 20.80 10.25
C GLU A 145 -13.85 20.42 11.59
N THR A 146 -14.27 19.29 12.16
CA THR A 146 -13.79 18.80 13.46
C THR A 146 -13.51 17.30 13.46
N ILE A 147 -12.65 16.84 14.37
CA ILE A 147 -12.33 15.42 14.51
C ILE A 147 -13.56 14.55 14.88
N ASN A 148 -14.51 15.09 15.65
CA ASN A 148 -15.74 14.36 15.99
C ASN A 148 -16.61 14.16 14.74
N GLN A 149 -16.83 15.22 13.96
CA GLN A 149 -17.56 15.12 12.68
C GLN A 149 -16.87 14.14 11.73
N TRP A 150 -15.53 14.17 11.67
CA TRP A 150 -14.76 13.23 10.87
C TRP A 150 -15.00 11.79 11.33
N GLY A 151 -14.89 11.50 12.63
CA GLY A 151 -15.10 10.15 13.17
C GLY A 151 -16.52 9.63 12.95
N GLU A 152 -17.52 10.45 13.20
CA GLU A 152 -18.93 10.09 13.01
C GLU A 152 -19.29 9.91 11.54
N GLY A 153 -18.82 10.81 10.67
CA GLY A 153 -19.16 10.79 9.24
C GLY A 153 -18.34 9.79 8.41
N MET A 154 -17.11 9.45 8.82
CA MET A 154 -16.30 8.47 8.11
C MET A 154 -16.68 7.03 8.40
N LYS A 155 -17.17 6.74 9.61
CA LYS A 155 -17.58 5.39 10.02
C LYS A 155 -18.57 4.73 9.03
N PRO A 156 -19.71 5.36 8.65
CA PRO A 156 -20.65 4.76 7.70
C PRO A 156 -20.01 4.55 6.32
N ILE A 157 -19.22 5.52 5.82
CA ILE A 157 -18.53 5.40 4.52
C ILE A 157 -17.60 4.18 4.50
N MET A 158 -16.82 3.99 5.57
CA MET A 158 -15.88 2.86 5.66
C MET A 158 -16.60 1.52 5.76
N ILE A 159 -17.72 1.46 6.49
CA ILE A 159 -18.57 0.25 6.58
C ILE A 159 -19.16 -0.09 5.21
N ASP A 160 -19.80 0.88 4.56
CA ASP A 160 -20.46 0.65 3.27
C ASP A 160 -19.46 0.28 2.19
N TYR A 161 -18.30 0.94 2.14
CA TYR A 161 -17.25 0.60 1.20
C TYR A 161 -16.69 -0.80 1.43
N SER A 162 -16.46 -1.18 2.69
CA SER A 162 -15.96 -2.51 3.04
C SER A 162 -16.99 -3.59 2.72
N GLN A 163 -18.28 -3.31 2.97
CA GLN A 163 -19.38 -4.21 2.64
C GLN A 163 -19.53 -4.37 1.12
N ALA A 164 -19.42 -3.28 0.36
CA ALA A 164 -19.42 -3.30 -1.10
C ALA A 164 -18.26 -4.15 -1.66
N LEU A 165 -17.04 -3.95 -1.15
CA LEU A 165 -15.88 -4.77 -1.49
C LEU A 165 -16.13 -6.25 -1.20
N SER A 166 -16.54 -6.59 0.02
CA SER A 166 -16.76 -7.98 0.45
C SER A 166 -17.87 -8.65 -0.37
N THR A 167 -18.98 -7.95 -0.61
CA THR A 167 -20.12 -8.45 -1.40
C THR A 167 -19.70 -8.74 -2.83
N PHE A 168 -18.97 -7.79 -3.45
CA PHE A 168 -18.48 -7.97 -4.81
C PHE A 168 -17.46 -9.12 -4.92
N ILE A 169 -16.53 -9.22 -3.97
CA ILE A 169 -15.54 -10.31 -3.99
C ILE A 169 -16.21 -11.67 -3.81
N ASN A 170 -17.21 -11.76 -2.93
CA ASN A 170 -17.97 -12.98 -2.73
C ASN A 170 -18.79 -13.34 -3.96
N SER A 171 -19.51 -12.39 -4.58
CA SER A 171 -20.30 -12.67 -5.78
C SER A 171 -19.45 -13.25 -6.90
N ILE A 172 -18.30 -12.63 -7.18
CA ILE A 172 -17.36 -13.15 -8.17
C ILE A 172 -16.83 -14.50 -7.76
N ALA A 173 -16.36 -14.67 -6.53
CA ALA A 173 -15.76 -15.93 -6.12
C ALA A 173 -16.74 -17.10 -6.12
N THR A 174 -18.01 -16.88 -5.80
CA THR A 174 -19.06 -17.91 -5.85
C THR A 174 -19.33 -18.40 -7.27
N GLU A 175 -19.21 -17.54 -8.30
CA GLU A 175 -19.26 -17.99 -9.70
C GLU A 175 -18.13 -18.96 -10.07
N PHE A 176 -17.03 -18.99 -9.30
CA PHE A 176 -15.88 -19.85 -9.54
C PHE A 176 -15.67 -20.91 -8.44
N GLU A 177 -16.63 -21.12 -7.53
CA GLU A 177 -16.50 -22.02 -6.37
C GLU A 177 -16.28 -23.49 -6.74
N GLU A 178 -16.80 -23.96 -7.88
CA GLU A 178 -16.51 -25.31 -8.38
C GLU A 178 -15.02 -25.56 -8.64
N ASN A 179 -14.23 -24.49 -8.83
CA ASN A 179 -12.81 -24.54 -9.13
C ASN A 179 -11.92 -24.13 -7.94
N PHE A 180 -12.50 -23.73 -6.80
CA PHE A 180 -11.75 -23.26 -5.65
C PHE A 180 -12.54 -23.33 -4.34
N THR A 181 -11.92 -23.89 -3.31
CA THR A 181 -12.45 -23.90 -1.94
C THR A 181 -11.54 -23.10 -1.02
N VAL A 182 -12.14 -22.25 -0.18
CA VAL A 182 -11.44 -21.55 0.90
C VAL A 182 -11.00 -22.58 1.95
N ASP A 183 -9.74 -22.53 2.36
CA ASP A 183 -9.26 -23.34 3.48
C ASP A 183 -9.77 -22.73 4.79
N SER A 184 -10.78 -23.37 5.39
CA SER A 184 -11.36 -22.93 6.66
C SER A 184 -10.45 -23.14 7.87
N THR A 185 -9.40 -23.97 7.73
CA THR A 185 -8.46 -24.27 8.82
C THR A 185 -7.30 -23.29 8.87
N MET A 186 -7.03 -22.60 7.76
CA MET A 186 -5.98 -21.60 7.64
C MET A 186 -6.33 -20.35 8.47
N LYS A 187 -5.49 -20.06 9.47
CA LYS A 187 -5.63 -18.90 10.38
C LYS A 187 -4.61 -17.83 10.08
N LEU A 188 -4.77 -16.65 10.69
CA LEU A 188 -3.71 -15.65 10.72
C LEU A 188 -2.58 -16.16 11.62
N ASN A 189 -1.34 -16.03 11.18
CA ASN A 189 -0.19 -16.43 11.97
C ASN A 189 0.32 -15.23 12.79
N ILE A 190 -0.47 -14.81 13.78
CA ILE A 190 -0.18 -13.60 14.57
C ILE A 190 0.59 -13.92 15.84
N SER A 191 0.40 -15.10 16.43
CA SER A 191 1.02 -15.49 17.70
C SER A 191 2.55 -15.45 17.71
N ASN A 192 3.19 -15.53 16.55
CA ASN A 192 4.63 -15.47 16.38
C ASN A 192 5.17 -14.05 16.16
N TYR A 193 4.30 -13.03 16.16
CA TYR A 193 4.65 -11.65 15.82
C TYR A 193 4.12 -10.66 16.86
N LYS A 194 4.95 -9.65 17.15
CA LYS A 194 4.59 -8.53 18.01
C LYS A 194 4.06 -7.40 17.13
N LEU A 195 2.75 -7.31 17.01
CA LEU A 195 2.08 -6.15 16.41
C LEU A 195 1.99 -5.03 17.44
N SER A 196 2.25 -3.79 17.03
CA SER A 196 2.05 -2.64 17.90
C SER A 196 1.76 -1.36 17.12
N TYR A 197 1.12 -0.42 17.82
CA TYR A 197 0.88 0.94 17.37
C TYR A 197 1.64 1.93 18.26
N VAL A 198 2.35 2.87 17.64
CA VAL A 198 3.10 3.92 18.36
C VAL A 198 2.83 5.29 17.75
N ASP A 199 2.46 6.23 18.60
CA ASP A 199 2.32 7.64 18.26
C ASP A 199 3.66 8.38 18.34
N LYS A 200 3.99 9.13 17.29
CA LYS A 200 5.26 9.84 17.14
C LYS A 200 5.03 11.28 16.67
N PHE A 201 6.05 12.11 16.88
CA PHE A 201 6.05 13.52 16.45
C PHE A 201 6.68 13.66 15.06
N LEU A 202 5.97 14.33 14.17
CA LEU A 202 6.41 14.62 12.81
C LEU A 202 6.46 16.14 12.54
N MET A 203 5.39 16.89 12.86
CA MET A 203 5.31 18.34 12.58
C MET A 203 5.63 19.21 13.80
N ASP A 204 5.78 18.62 14.98
CA ASP A 204 6.10 19.38 16.19
C ASP A 204 7.59 19.72 16.27
N THR A 205 7.94 20.96 15.96
CA THR A 205 9.33 21.45 15.93
C THR A 205 9.99 21.56 17.30
N ASN A 206 9.21 21.53 18.39
CA ASN A 206 9.75 21.61 19.75
C ASN A 206 10.15 20.24 20.31
N ARG A 207 9.80 19.16 19.62
CA ARG A 207 10.06 17.78 20.02
C ARG A 207 10.89 17.08 18.95
N GLN A 208 11.53 15.98 19.31
CA GLN A 208 12.35 15.23 18.39
C GLN A 208 11.47 14.58 17.30
N ASN A 209 11.72 14.94 16.05
CA ASN A 209 11.11 14.30 14.89
C ASN A 209 11.60 12.84 14.79
N ILE A 210 10.73 11.94 14.35
CA ILE A 210 11.09 10.54 14.08
C ILE A 210 11.95 10.36 12.82
N LEU A 211 11.85 11.30 11.87
CA LEU A 211 12.65 11.32 10.65
C LEU A 211 13.78 12.34 10.83
N LEU A 212 15.01 11.85 10.94
CA LEU A 212 16.20 12.64 11.33
C LEU A 212 17.23 12.75 10.20
N GLY A 213 16.88 12.33 9.00
CA GLY A 213 17.69 12.47 7.80
C GLY A 213 17.91 13.92 7.38
N ASP A 214 18.84 14.11 6.46
CA ASP A 214 19.26 15.44 5.99
C ASP A 214 18.42 15.95 4.80
N LEU A 215 17.48 15.12 4.32
CA LEU A 215 16.55 15.46 3.25
C LEU A 215 15.36 16.29 3.77
N LEU A 216 14.65 16.95 2.86
CA LEU A 216 13.38 17.61 3.22
C LEU A 216 12.39 16.60 3.81
N LEU A 217 11.61 17.03 4.80
CA LEU A 217 10.68 16.18 5.55
C LEU A 217 9.75 15.37 4.64
N GLU A 218 9.26 15.98 3.56
CA GLU A 218 8.36 15.33 2.61
C GLU A 218 9.06 14.21 1.83
N ALA A 219 10.35 14.37 1.52
CA ALA A 219 11.15 13.33 0.89
C ALA A 219 11.36 12.16 1.85
N GLN A 220 11.70 12.48 3.11
CA GLN A 220 11.85 11.47 4.15
C GLN A 220 10.55 10.72 4.42
N LEU A 221 9.42 11.41 4.49
CA LEU A 221 8.10 10.80 4.71
C LEU A 221 7.69 9.91 3.52
N GLN A 222 8.03 10.31 2.30
CA GLN A 222 7.79 9.46 1.13
C GLN A 222 8.63 8.18 1.17
N LEU A 223 9.92 8.30 1.51
CA LEU A 223 10.80 7.15 1.71
C LEU A 223 10.30 6.25 2.84
N PHE A 224 9.82 6.83 3.94
CA PHE A 224 9.22 6.09 5.05
C PHE A 224 7.96 5.32 4.62
N ASN A 225 7.10 5.92 3.79
CA ASN A 225 5.94 5.21 3.25
C ASN A 225 6.32 4.03 2.35
N ILE A 226 7.44 4.12 1.62
CA ILE A 226 7.99 2.99 0.84
C ILE A 226 8.46 1.88 1.76
N LEU A 227 9.21 2.22 2.81
CA LEU A 227 9.65 1.25 3.81
C LEU A 227 8.44 0.51 4.41
N CYS A 228 7.43 1.25 4.86
CA CYS A 228 6.17 0.68 5.34
C CYS A 228 5.52 -0.26 4.30
N GLN A 229 5.38 0.20 3.05
CA GLN A 229 4.75 -0.61 1.99
C GLN A 229 5.54 -1.89 1.70
N ASN A 230 6.86 -1.80 1.61
CA ASN A 230 7.72 -2.96 1.36
C ASN A 230 7.62 -3.96 2.52
N ASN A 231 7.64 -3.50 3.76
CA ASN A 231 7.50 -4.37 4.92
C ASN A 231 6.11 -5.01 5.00
N PHE A 232 5.05 -4.27 4.67
CA PHE A 232 3.71 -4.83 4.59
C PHE A 232 3.61 -5.95 3.54
N ILE A 233 4.13 -5.71 2.34
CA ILE A 233 4.05 -6.68 1.24
C ILE A 233 4.96 -7.88 1.46
N ASN A 234 6.19 -7.68 1.92
CA ASN A 234 7.22 -8.73 1.96
C ASN A 234 7.31 -9.45 3.29
N VAL A 235 6.79 -8.87 4.37
CA VAL A 235 6.75 -9.50 5.69
C VAL A 235 5.31 -9.85 6.05
N LEU A 236 4.42 -8.85 6.08
CA LEU A 236 3.08 -9.06 6.64
C LEU A 236 2.22 -10.00 5.77
N LEU A 237 2.12 -9.76 4.45
CA LEU A 237 1.35 -10.65 3.55
C LEU A 237 1.80 -12.12 3.62
N PRO A 238 3.07 -12.48 3.40
CA PRO A 238 3.47 -13.88 3.41
C PRO A 238 3.49 -14.48 4.82
N ASN A 239 3.82 -13.71 5.86
CA ASN A 239 4.01 -14.30 7.18
C ASN A 239 2.75 -14.32 8.05
N ILE A 240 1.90 -13.28 7.99
CA ILE A 240 0.66 -13.19 8.77
C ILE A 240 -0.49 -13.81 7.99
N PHE A 241 -0.65 -13.42 6.72
CA PHE A 241 -1.74 -13.90 5.87
C PHE A 241 -1.40 -15.21 5.15
N GLN A 242 -0.14 -15.67 5.20
CA GLN A 242 0.31 -16.87 4.49
C GLN A 242 0.04 -16.79 2.97
N SER A 243 0.09 -15.56 2.44
CA SER A 243 -0.14 -15.21 1.05
C SER A 243 1.14 -15.48 0.24
N THR A 244 1.09 -16.51 -0.61
CA THR A 244 2.24 -16.98 -1.42
C THR A 244 1.90 -17.13 -2.90
N GLY A 245 0.73 -16.64 -3.31
CA GLY A 245 0.19 -16.81 -4.66
C GLY A 245 0.42 -15.61 -5.58
N ASN A 246 -0.38 -15.58 -6.65
CA ASN A 246 -0.31 -14.56 -7.69
C ASN A 246 -0.54 -13.13 -7.16
N LEU A 247 -1.35 -12.95 -6.12
CA LEU A 247 -1.56 -11.63 -5.50
C LEU A 247 -0.28 -11.15 -4.84
N PHE A 248 0.36 -12.02 -4.05
CA PHE A 248 1.59 -11.70 -3.33
C PHE A 248 2.71 -11.29 -4.29
N TYR A 249 3.07 -12.15 -5.24
CA TYR A 249 4.17 -11.86 -6.18
C TYR A 249 3.90 -10.64 -7.05
N ARG A 250 2.64 -10.44 -7.46
CA ARG A 250 2.26 -9.23 -8.20
C ARG A 250 2.40 -7.97 -7.35
N SER A 251 1.97 -8.03 -6.10
CA SER A 251 2.07 -6.90 -5.18
C SER A 251 3.53 -6.58 -4.85
N LYS A 252 4.39 -7.61 -4.73
CA LYS A 252 5.84 -7.49 -4.58
C LYS A 252 6.48 -6.76 -5.77
N LEU A 253 6.17 -7.17 -7.01
CA LEU A 253 6.66 -6.47 -8.20
C LEU A 253 6.15 -5.03 -8.28
N GLN A 254 4.90 -4.78 -7.89
CA GLN A 254 4.35 -3.42 -7.85
C GLN A 254 5.09 -2.56 -6.82
N SER A 255 5.31 -3.04 -5.59
CA SER A 255 6.01 -2.29 -4.55
C SER A 255 7.46 -2.02 -4.92
N TYR A 256 8.15 -3.00 -5.53
CA TYR A 256 9.49 -2.81 -6.08
C TYR A 256 9.54 -1.68 -7.13
N LEU A 257 8.67 -1.73 -8.14
CA LEU A 257 8.65 -0.73 -9.21
C LEU A 257 8.31 0.68 -8.70
N VAL A 258 7.40 0.77 -7.74
CA VAL A 258 7.01 2.02 -7.06
C VAL A 258 8.19 2.58 -6.23
N SER A 259 8.91 1.71 -5.53
CA SER A 259 10.11 2.06 -4.76
C SER A 259 11.20 2.64 -5.66
N VAL A 260 11.57 1.92 -6.73
CA VAL A 260 12.62 2.35 -7.65
C VAL A 260 12.26 3.65 -8.36
N HIS A 261 10.99 3.84 -8.75
CA HIS A 261 10.56 5.10 -9.36
C HIS A 261 10.70 6.29 -8.41
N THR A 262 10.44 6.09 -7.12
CA THR A 262 10.64 7.12 -6.10
C THR A 262 12.11 7.42 -5.89
N ILE A 263 12.94 6.38 -5.76
CA ILE A 263 14.38 6.50 -5.66
C ILE A 263 14.95 7.28 -6.85
N LYS A 264 14.52 6.96 -8.08
CA LYS A 264 14.94 7.69 -9.29
C LYS A 264 14.63 9.19 -9.19
N LYS A 265 13.46 9.56 -8.69
CA LYS A 265 13.09 10.97 -8.48
C LYS A 265 13.92 11.61 -7.37
N LEU A 266 14.16 10.88 -6.29
CA LEU A 266 14.97 11.34 -5.17
C LEU A 266 16.40 11.65 -5.63
N VAL A 267 17.06 10.71 -6.30
CA VAL A 267 18.40 10.90 -6.89
C VAL A 267 18.41 12.11 -7.84
N SER A 268 17.42 12.21 -8.73
CA SER A 268 17.37 13.34 -9.69
C SER A 268 17.24 14.72 -9.06
N LYS A 269 16.74 14.80 -7.81
CA LYS A 269 16.44 16.06 -7.14
C LYS A 269 17.39 16.39 -5.99
N TYR A 270 17.96 15.36 -5.35
CA TYR A 270 18.69 15.49 -4.09
C TYR A 270 20.05 14.79 -4.11
N SER A 271 20.58 14.37 -5.27
CA SER A 271 21.88 13.70 -5.36
C SER A 271 23.01 14.48 -4.67
N GLU A 272 23.02 15.80 -4.79
CA GLU A 272 24.02 16.68 -4.15
C GLU A 272 23.91 16.73 -2.63
N SER A 273 22.75 16.36 -2.06
CA SER A 273 22.47 16.37 -0.63
C SER A 273 22.59 14.98 0.02
N ILE A 274 22.95 13.97 -0.75
CA ILE A 274 23.06 12.58 -0.31
C ILE A 274 24.52 12.15 -0.38
N ASP A 275 24.95 11.31 0.55
CA ASP A 275 26.29 10.73 0.53
C ASP A 275 26.57 10.03 -0.81
N PHE A 276 27.75 10.24 -1.37
CA PHE A 276 28.13 9.72 -2.69
C PHE A 276 28.05 8.19 -2.77
N GLN A 277 28.37 7.46 -1.68
CA GLN A 277 28.24 6.01 -1.67
C GLN A 277 26.77 5.58 -1.75
N LEU A 278 25.89 6.27 -1.02
CA LEU A 278 24.44 6.03 -1.09
C LEU A 278 23.87 6.35 -2.48
N VAL A 279 24.33 7.43 -3.12
CA VAL A 279 23.92 7.75 -4.50
C VAL A 279 24.30 6.60 -5.45
N ASN A 280 25.53 6.08 -5.35
CA ASN A 280 25.95 4.94 -6.18
C ASN A 280 25.12 3.68 -5.92
N GLU A 281 24.73 3.40 -4.66
CA GLU A 281 23.83 2.28 -4.37
C GLU A 281 22.45 2.47 -5.01
N LEU A 282 21.90 3.69 -4.92
CA LEU A 282 20.61 4.03 -5.52
C LEU A 282 20.64 3.94 -7.06
N GLU A 283 21.73 4.36 -7.69
CA GLU A 283 21.91 4.25 -9.15
C GLU A 283 21.98 2.79 -9.60
N LYS A 284 22.66 1.92 -8.85
CA LYS A 284 22.68 0.47 -9.13
C LYS A 284 21.27 -0.15 -9.04
N ILE A 285 20.48 0.23 -8.03
CA ILE A 285 19.08 -0.22 -7.91
C ILE A 285 18.26 0.19 -9.14
N ILE A 286 18.46 1.43 -9.62
CA ILE A 286 17.79 1.93 -10.83
C ILE A 286 18.24 1.14 -12.07
N GLU A 287 19.53 0.81 -12.17
CA GLU A 287 20.11 0.02 -13.26
C GLU A 287 19.52 -1.40 -13.31
N VAL A 288 19.43 -2.09 -12.17
CA VAL A 288 18.84 -3.45 -12.10
C VAL A 288 17.39 -3.42 -12.57
N LYS A 289 16.58 -2.47 -12.09
CA LYS A 289 15.21 -2.28 -12.61
C LYS A 289 15.22 -2.03 -14.12
N ASN A 290 16.21 -1.30 -14.62
CA ASN A 290 16.26 -0.98 -16.03
C ASN A 290 16.59 -2.20 -16.90
N ASN A 291 17.38 -3.14 -16.41
CA ASN A 291 17.71 -4.36 -17.13
C ASN A 291 16.48 -5.23 -17.42
N PHE A 292 15.52 -5.29 -16.49
CA PHE A 292 14.31 -6.10 -16.64
C PHE A 292 13.10 -5.34 -17.21
N PHE A 293 13.02 -4.03 -16.98
CA PHE A 293 11.78 -3.27 -17.24
C PHE A 293 11.93 -2.10 -18.23
N SER A 294 13.12 -1.77 -18.76
CA SER A 294 13.27 -0.63 -19.68
C SER A 294 12.88 -0.93 -21.11
N ALA A 295 13.21 -2.13 -21.59
CA ALA A 295 12.92 -2.51 -22.97
C ALA A 295 11.41 -2.71 -23.20
N ASN A 296 10.64 -2.96 -22.14
CA ASN A 296 9.27 -3.40 -22.25
C ASN A 296 8.32 -2.62 -21.30
N ASN A 297 7.85 -1.45 -21.75
CA ASN A 297 6.80 -0.70 -21.05
C ASN A 297 5.53 -1.55 -20.84
N GLN A 298 5.29 -2.55 -21.69
CA GLN A 298 4.14 -3.43 -21.60
C GLN A 298 4.24 -4.38 -20.40
N PHE A 299 5.43 -4.89 -20.06
CA PHE A 299 5.61 -5.73 -18.88
C PHE A 299 5.21 -4.99 -17.60
N ARG A 300 5.74 -3.77 -17.41
CA ARG A 300 5.32 -2.87 -16.31
C ARG A 300 3.81 -2.66 -16.33
N ASN A 301 3.24 -2.30 -17.48
CA ASN A 301 1.80 -2.04 -17.58
C ASN A 301 0.98 -3.27 -17.18
N ASN A 302 1.34 -4.45 -17.65
CA ASN A 302 0.66 -5.70 -17.32
C ASN A 302 0.85 -6.12 -15.86
N ILE A 303 1.91 -5.70 -15.16
CA ILE A 303 2.02 -5.85 -13.69
C ILE A 303 1.00 -4.95 -12.99
N PHE A 304 0.86 -3.69 -13.41
CA PHE A 304 -0.08 -2.76 -12.78
C PHE A 304 -1.54 -2.99 -13.19
N HIS A 305 -1.82 -3.66 -14.31
CA HIS A 305 -3.17 -3.86 -14.85
C HIS A 305 -3.54 -5.34 -14.99
N TYR A 306 -4.66 -5.77 -14.39
CA TYR A 306 -5.08 -7.19 -14.40
C TYR A 306 -5.52 -7.72 -15.78
N SER A 307 -5.68 -6.83 -16.77
CA SER A 307 -5.82 -7.23 -18.17
C SER A 307 -4.44 -7.41 -18.79
N ILE A 308 -3.96 -8.65 -18.90
CA ILE A 308 -2.79 -8.96 -19.73
C ILE A 308 -3.22 -8.79 -21.19
N THR A 309 -2.52 -7.91 -21.90
CA THR A 309 -2.68 -7.75 -23.35
C THR A 309 -1.47 -8.33 -24.07
N GLU A 310 -1.68 -8.77 -25.32
CA GLU A 310 -0.65 -9.18 -26.29
C GLU A 310 0.06 -10.52 -26.04
N ILE A 311 -0.28 -11.26 -24.97
CA ILE A 311 0.14 -12.65 -24.79
C ILE A 311 -1.05 -13.57 -25.08
N SER A 312 -0.83 -14.55 -25.97
CA SER A 312 -1.84 -15.56 -26.27
C SER A 312 -2.13 -16.43 -25.05
N PHE A 313 -3.42 -16.68 -24.79
CA PHE A 313 -3.83 -17.60 -23.72
C PHE A 313 -3.28 -19.02 -23.90
N SER A 314 -2.94 -19.41 -25.14
CA SER A 314 -2.31 -20.71 -25.44
C SER A 314 -0.93 -20.90 -24.84
N ASN A 315 -0.27 -19.82 -24.38
CA ASN A 315 1.06 -19.89 -23.79
C ASN A 315 1.03 -20.24 -22.31
N PHE A 316 -0.15 -20.34 -21.70
CA PHE A 316 -0.29 -20.63 -20.28
C PHE A 316 -0.72 -22.07 -20.04
N SER A 317 -0.01 -22.78 -19.16
CA SER A 317 -0.26 -24.20 -18.92
C SER A 317 -1.47 -24.42 -18.01
N ASN A 318 -1.61 -23.61 -16.95
CA ASN A 318 -2.71 -23.70 -16.00
C ASN A 318 -2.94 -22.36 -15.24
N PRO A 319 -4.13 -22.17 -14.63
CA PRO A 319 -4.45 -20.93 -13.91
C PRO A 319 -3.57 -20.63 -12.69
N GLN A 320 -2.98 -21.64 -12.04
CA GLN A 320 -2.13 -21.46 -10.86
C GLN A 320 -0.77 -20.86 -11.26
N ASN A 321 -0.23 -21.26 -12.40
CA ASN A 321 1.05 -20.76 -12.93
C ASN A 321 0.94 -19.51 -13.80
N TYR A 322 -0.28 -19.00 -14.03
CA TYR A 322 -0.53 -17.92 -14.99
C TYR A 322 0.33 -16.68 -14.75
N PHE A 323 0.53 -16.26 -13.50
CA PHE A 323 1.37 -15.09 -13.21
C PHE A 323 2.86 -15.36 -13.39
N ARG A 324 3.31 -16.57 -13.01
CA ARG A 324 4.70 -17.04 -13.20
C ARG A 324 5.05 -17.05 -14.68
N GLU A 325 4.25 -17.75 -15.48
CA GLU A 325 4.44 -17.89 -16.92
C GLU A 325 4.32 -16.53 -17.64
N PHE A 326 3.44 -15.65 -17.15
CA PHE A 326 3.37 -14.27 -17.63
C PHE A 326 4.69 -13.55 -17.42
N VAL A 327 5.27 -13.61 -16.23
CA VAL A 327 6.54 -12.96 -15.93
C VAL A 327 7.65 -13.54 -16.80
N GLU A 328 7.76 -14.88 -16.87
CA GLU A 328 8.75 -15.60 -17.69
C GLU A 328 8.62 -15.29 -19.19
N SER A 329 7.42 -14.96 -19.68
CA SER A 329 7.26 -14.54 -21.09
C SER A 329 7.91 -13.17 -21.42
N TYR A 330 8.28 -12.38 -20.40
CA TYR A 330 8.91 -11.07 -20.55
C TYR A 330 10.40 -11.05 -20.17
N ILE A 331 10.92 -12.11 -19.55
CA ILE A 331 12.29 -12.16 -19.01
C ILE A 331 12.98 -13.47 -19.41
N ASP A 332 14.28 -13.41 -19.68
CA ASP A 332 15.06 -14.57 -20.15
C ASP A 332 15.65 -15.42 -19.00
N ILE A 333 15.03 -15.41 -17.82
CA ILE A 333 15.44 -16.17 -16.63
C ILE A 333 14.23 -16.82 -15.97
N SER A 334 14.46 -17.81 -15.10
CA SER A 334 13.37 -18.44 -14.36
C SER A 334 12.68 -17.44 -13.43
N PHE A 335 11.39 -17.64 -13.19
CA PHE A 335 10.64 -16.80 -12.25
C PHE A 335 11.26 -16.81 -10.84
N ASP A 336 11.77 -17.95 -10.38
CA ASP A 336 12.35 -18.07 -9.05
C ASP A 336 13.67 -17.30 -8.93
N ASP A 337 14.54 -17.38 -9.95
CA ASP A 337 15.76 -16.57 -10.01
C ASP A 337 15.43 -15.08 -10.06
N PHE A 338 14.41 -14.71 -10.83
CA PHE A 338 13.97 -13.33 -10.90
C PHE A 338 13.41 -12.84 -9.57
N MET A 339 12.53 -13.60 -8.91
CA MET A 339 12.00 -13.22 -7.60
C MET A 339 13.10 -13.09 -6.56
N LYS A 340 14.14 -13.94 -6.61
CA LYS A 340 15.31 -13.81 -5.73
C LYS A 340 16.05 -12.49 -5.96
N ILE A 341 16.24 -12.09 -7.21
CA ILE A 341 16.82 -10.77 -7.53
C ILE A 341 15.95 -9.65 -6.98
N ILE A 342 14.63 -9.74 -7.15
CA ILE A 342 13.69 -8.75 -6.62
C ILE A 342 13.76 -8.66 -5.09
N ASP A 343 13.88 -9.80 -4.40
CA ASP A 343 14.02 -9.85 -2.93
C ASP A 343 15.30 -9.17 -2.46
N GLU A 344 16.44 -9.49 -3.08
CA GLU A 344 17.72 -8.84 -2.79
C GLU A 344 17.68 -7.32 -3.04
N GLU A 345 16.98 -6.89 -4.09
CA GLU A 345 16.83 -5.46 -4.40
C GLU A 345 15.90 -4.75 -3.41
N ILE A 346 14.81 -5.37 -2.96
CA ILE A 346 13.93 -4.80 -1.93
C ILE A 346 14.68 -4.66 -0.60
N GLU A 347 15.49 -5.63 -0.21
CA GLU A 347 16.33 -5.53 0.99
C GLU A 347 17.33 -4.37 0.89
N LYS A 348 18.01 -4.21 -0.25
CA LYS A 348 18.90 -3.07 -0.51
C LYS A 348 18.15 -1.74 -0.44
N ILE A 349 16.97 -1.67 -1.06
CA ILE A 349 16.10 -0.47 -1.02
C ILE A 349 15.77 -0.11 0.42
N ASN A 350 15.26 -1.06 1.21
CA ASN A 350 14.87 -0.81 2.59
C ASN A 350 16.05 -0.32 3.43
N ARG A 351 17.21 -0.98 3.30
CA ARG A 351 18.45 -0.59 3.99
C ARG A 351 18.88 0.84 3.65
N VAL A 352 18.91 1.20 2.36
CA VAL A 352 19.31 2.56 1.94
C VAL A 352 18.28 3.58 2.41
N VAL A 353 17.00 3.26 2.32
CA VAL A 353 15.92 4.12 2.81
C VAL A 353 16.07 4.41 4.30
N GLU A 354 16.30 3.39 5.12
CA GLU A 354 16.53 3.54 6.56
C GLU A 354 17.71 4.47 6.86
N GLN A 355 18.81 4.35 6.11
CA GLN A 355 19.98 5.22 6.24
C GLN A 355 19.68 6.68 5.86
N LEU A 356 18.88 6.89 4.80
CA LEU A 356 18.50 8.22 4.34
C LEU A 356 17.56 8.94 5.30
N ILE A 357 16.60 8.23 5.90
CA ILE A 357 15.59 8.83 6.79
C ILE A 357 16.01 8.83 8.26
N LYS A 358 17.01 8.03 8.64
CA LYS A 358 17.52 7.88 10.02
C LYS A 358 16.37 7.69 11.04
N TYR A 359 15.48 6.73 10.75
CA TYR A 359 14.29 6.40 11.54
C TYR A 359 14.63 6.02 12.99
N ARG A 360 13.85 6.50 13.97
CA ARG A 360 14.04 6.24 15.42
C ARG A 360 12.79 5.87 16.23
#